data_AF-A0AAX0IWL6-F1
#
_entry.id   AF-A0AAX0IWL6-F1
#
_cell.length_a   1.000
_cell.length_b   1.000
_cell.length_c   1.000
_cell.angle_alpha   90.00
_cell.angle_beta   90.00
_cell.angle_gamma   90.00
#
_symmetry.space_group_name_H-M   'P 1'
#
loop_
_entity.id
_entity.type
_entity.pdbx_description
1 polymer ?
#
loop_
_entity_poly.entity_id
_entity_poly.type
_entity_poly.pdbx_seq_one_letter_code
_entity_poly.pdbx_strand_id
1 'polypeptide(L)'
;MNSIAFYLLFPSLFMIHEMEEILLMPSFMPSMVENSKLKNFKELYSPFKFNLIVFEEFLILLAFLAYSFYVGDFTIYQTIIIAYNYHIVIHVFQSIYLKRYVPGLLSGIVTGVCCSIWIHQLLQNPFQLYFSSILTLLIILLNLALCFKLLNVFYKK
;
A
#
# COMPACT_ATOMS: atom_id res chain seq x y z
N MET A 1 10.22 21.21 -4.65
CA MET A 1 10.33 20.20 -5.72
C MET A 1 9.21 20.46 -6.71
N ASN A 2 9.45 20.31 -8.02
CA ASN A 2 8.35 20.40 -9.01
C ASN A 2 7.34 19.28 -8.72
N SER A 3 6.03 19.53 -8.88
CA SER A 3 4.95 18.54 -8.66
C SER A 3 5.18 17.26 -9.45
N ILE A 4 5.65 17.40 -10.70
CA ILE A 4 5.99 16.29 -11.59
C ILE A 4 7.11 15.42 -11.01
N ALA A 5 8.14 16.03 -10.42
CA ALA A 5 9.25 15.29 -9.83
C ALA A 5 8.79 14.48 -8.60
N PHE A 6 7.85 15.00 -7.83
CA PHE A 6 7.23 14.23 -6.75
C PHE A 6 6.43 13.03 -7.27
N TYR A 7 5.59 13.22 -8.29
CA TYR A 7 4.80 12.12 -8.85
C TYR A 7 5.68 11.00 -9.43
N LEU A 8 6.82 11.33 -10.05
CA LEU A 8 7.78 10.34 -10.53
C LEU A 8 8.55 9.65 -9.40
N LEU A 9 8.72 10.30 -8.26
CA LEU A 9 9.43 9.76 -7.10
C LEU A 9 8.54 8.85 -6.25
N PHE A 10 7.23 9.08 -6.22
CA PHE A 10 6.29 8.31 -5.40
C PHE A 10 6.35 6.78 -5.62
N PRO A 11 6.42 6.23 -6.85
CA PRO A 11 6.57 4.79 -7.06
C PRO A 11 7.81 4.20 -6.37
N SER A 12 8.90 4.98 -6.27
CA SER A 12 10.11 4.52 -5.57
C SER A 12 9.89 4.46 -4.06
N LEU A 13 9.16 5.43 -3.48
CA LEU A 13 8.81 5.42 -2.06
C LEU A 13 7.88 4.26 -1.72
N PHE A 14 6.87 4.02 -2.57
CA PHE A 14 6.00 2.86 -2.46
C PHE A 14 6.82 1.56 -2.43
N MET A 15 7.75 1.40 -3.37
CA MET A 15 8.61 0.20 -3.41
C MET A 15 9.54 0.06 -2.20
N ILE A 16 10.04 1.16 -1.61
CA ILE A 16 10.85 1.08 -0.38
C ILE A 16 10.04 0.49 0.77
N HIS A 17 8.77 0.89 0.89
CA HIS A 17 7.83 0.32 1.86
C HIS A 17 7.57 -1.16 1.60
N GLU A 18 7.22 -1.51 0.35
CA GLU A 18 6.95 -2.88 -0.04
C GLU A 18 8.16 -3.81 0.11
N MET A 19 9.37 -3.30 -0.12
CA MET A 19 10.60 -4.08 0.10
C MET A 19 10.76 -4.49 1.56
N GLU A 20 10.38 -3.64 2.51
CA GLU A 20 10.40 -4.01 3.91
C GLU A 20 9.38 -5.13 4.20
N GLU A 21 8.19 -5.05 3.63
CA GLU A 21 7.19 -6.11 3.73
C GLU A 21 7.70 -7.43 3.12
N ILE A 22 8.24 -7.40 1.90
CA ILE A 22 8.78 -8.59 1.20
C ILE A 22 9.85 -9.28 2.06
N LEU A 23 10.74 -8.51 2.70
CA LEU A 23 11.84 -9.05 3.48
C LEU A 23 11.38 -9.60 4.84
N LEU A 24 10.47 -8.90 5.53
CA LEU A 24 10.13 -9.21 6.92
C LEU A 24 8.87 -10.05 7.07
N MET A 25 7.92 -9.98 6.13
CA MET A 25 6.66 -10.74 6.18
C MET A 25 6.85 -12.26 6.30
N PRO A 26 7.82 -12.92 5.61
CA PRO A 26 8.05 -14.35 5.77
C PRO A 26 8.47 -14.74 7.19
N SER A 27 9.23 -13.88 7.88
CA SER A 27 9.66 -14.10 9.27
C SER A 27 8.56 -13.76 10.28
N PHE A 28 7.69 -12.82 9.93
CA PHE A 28 6.59 -12.35 10.77
C PHE A 28 5.42 -13.34 10.81
N MET A 29 5.06 -13.94 9.66
CA MET A 29 3.88 -14.80 9.54
C MET A 29 3.87 -16.02 10.50
N PRO A 30 4.99 -16.72 10.74
CA PRO A 30 5.04 -17.79 11.74
C PRO A 30 4.78 -17.31 13.18
N SER A 31 5.16 -16.09 13.52
CA SER A 31 4.97 -15.51 14.86
C SER A 31 3.50 -15.18 15.18
N MET A 32 2.63 -15.17 14.17
CA MET A 32 1.20 -14.88 14.31
C MET A 32 0.34 -16.08 14.72
N VAL A 33 0.94 -17.27 14.83
CA VAL A 33 0.24 -18.54 15.16
C VAL A 33 -0.42 -18.51 16.54
N GLU A 34 0.09 -17.70 17.47
CA GLU A 34 -0.47 -17.56 18.82
C GLU A 34 -1.81 -16.80 18.83
N ASN A 35 -2.15 -16.08 17.76
CA ASN A 35 -3.34 -15.23 17.70
C ASN A 35 -4.43 -15.88 16.82
N SER A 36 -5.44 -16.49 17.45
CA SER A 36 -6.45 -17.33 16.79
C SER A 36 -7.24 -16.65 15.65
N LYS A 37 -7.37 -15.32 15.68
CA LYS A 37 -8.06 -14.52 14.65
C LYS A 37 -7.27 -14.33 13.35
N LEU A 38 -5.94 -14.47 13.39
CA LEU A 38 -5.05 -14.29 12.23
C LEU A 38 -4.69 -15.60 11.52
N LYS A 39 -5.20 -16.73 12.03
CA LYS A 39 -4.95 -18.06 11.48
C LYS A 39 -5.39 -18.18 10.01
N ASN A 40 -6.54 -17.60 9.66
CA ASN A 40 -7.06 -17.61 8.29
C ASN A 40 -6.16 -16.84 7.30
N PHE A 41 -5.48 -15.78 7.75
CA PHE A 41 -4.58 -15.01 6.89
C PHE A 41 -3.29 -15.79 6.59
N LYS A 42 -2.76 -16.51 7.59
CA LYS A 42 -1.61 -17.40 7.40
C LYS A 42 -1.88 -18.49 6.35
N GLU A 43 -3.09 -19.06 6.33
CA GLU A 43 -3.46 -20.11 5.36
C GLU A 43 -3.52 -19.59 3.92
N LEU A 44 -3.75 -18.29 3.72
CA LEU A 44 -3.76 -17.64 2.41
C LEU A 44 -2.36 -17.15 1.99
N TYR A 45 -1.47 -16.92 2.95
CA TYR A 45 -0.16 -16.36 2.71
C TYR A 45 0.84 -17.37 2.15
N SER A 46 1.54 -16.96 1.10
CA SER A 46 2.85 -17.51 0.74
C SER A 46 3.73 -16.38 0.20
N PRO A 47 5.05 -16.41 0.39
CA PRO A 47 5.94 -15.37 -0.14
C PRO A 47 5.77 -15.16 -1.64
N PHE A 48 5.55 -16.23 -2.41
CA PHE A 48 5.30 -16.13 -3.85
C PHE A 48 4.01 -15.38 -4.17
N LYS A 49 2.89 -15.74 -3.52
CA LYS A 49 1.60 -15.05 -3.73
C LYS A 49 1.70 -13.57 -3.33
N PHE A 50 2.34 -13.30 -2.20
CA PHE A 50 2.54 -11.93 -1.72
C PHE A 50 3.36 -11.09 -2.71
N ASN A 51 4.53 -11.58 -3.15
CA ASN A 51 5.36 -10.84 -4.11
C ASN A 51 4.65 -10.58 -5.45
N LEU A 52 3.79 -11.50 -5.90
CA LEU A 52 3.00 -11.32 -7.12
C LEU A 52 1.96 -10.20 -6.95
N ILE A 53 1.32 -10.13 -5.77
CA ILE A 53 0.38 -9.06 -5.44
C ILE A 53 1.09 -7.70 -5.39
N VAL A 54 2.23 -7.61 -4.70
CA VAL A 54 3.03 -6.37 -4.67
C VAL A 54 3.41 -5.91 -6.08
N PHE A 55 3.81 -6.86 -6.94
CA PHE A 55 4.13 -6.55 -8.34
C PHE A 55 2.91 -6.02 -9.11
N GLU A 56 1.73 -6.61 -8.90
CA GLU A 56 0.48 -6.17 -9.52
C GLU A 56 0.08 -4.76 -9.07
N GLU A 57 0.13 -4.47 -7.76
CA GLU A 57 -0.13 -3.12 -7.23
C GLU A 57 0.85 -2.08 -7.80
N PHE A 58 2.13 -2.44 -7.93
CA PHE A 58 3.12 -1.55 -8.55
C PHE A 58 2.81 -1.26 -10.02
N LEU A 59 2.40 -2.27 -10.79
CA LEU A 59 1.99 -2.08 -12.19
C LEU A 59 0.75 -1.19 -12.31
N ILE A 60 -0.25 -1.39 -11.45
CA ILE A 60 -1.44 -0.53 -11.41
C ILE A 60 -1.03 0.91 -11.07
N LEU A 61 -0.15 1.10 -10.09
CA LEU A 61 0.36 2.42 -9.72
C LEU A 61 1.04 3.12 -10.91
N LEU A 62 1.90 2.42 -11.64
CA LEU A 62 2.55 2.97 -12.83
C LEU A 62 1.55 3.26 -13.96
N ALA A 63 0.53 2.43 -14.14
CA ALA A 63 -0.52 2.65 -15.14
C ALA A 63 -1.31 3.94 -14.84
N PHE A 64 -1.69 4.17 -13.58
CA PHE A 64 -2.35 5.41 -13.19
C PHE A 64 -1.45 6.64 -13.30
N LEU A 65 -0.15 6.50 -13.01
CA LEU A 65 0.82 7.57 -13.25
C LEU A 65 0.88 7.93 -14.73
N ALA A 66 1.04 6.94 -15.60
CA ALA A 66 1.08 7.14 -17.06
C ALA A 66 -0.24 7.74 -17.58
N TYR A 67 -1.38 7.27 -17.09
CA TYR A 67 -2.69 7.81 -17.41
C TYR A 67 -2.82 9.29 -17.01
N SER A 68 -2.35 9.66 -15.81
CA SER A 68 -2.36 11.06 -15.37
C SER A 68 -1.48 11.96 -16.24
N PHE A 69 -0.33 11.48 -16.72
CA PHE A 69 0.46 12.21 -17.70
C PHE A 69 -0.25 12.35 -19.06
N TYR A 70 -0.92 11.29 -19.52
CA TYR A 70 -1.64 11.30 -20.78
C TYR A 70 -2.82 12.29 -20.78
N VAL A 71 -3.60 12.32 -19.69
CA VAL A 71 -4.76 13.22 -19.55
C VAL A 71 -4.34 14.64 -19.11
N GLY A 72 -3.19 14.78 -18.46
CA GLY A 72 -2.75 16.03 -17.84
C GLY A 72 -3.42 16.33 -16.51
N ASP A 73 -4.12 15.35 -15.90
CA ASP A 73 -4.79 15.48 -14.62
C ASP A 73 -4.27 14.42 -13.62
N PHE A 74 -3.75 14.90 -12.49
CA PHE A 74 -3.18 14.08 -11.43
C PHE A 74 -4.14 13.84 -10.26
N THR A 75 -5.38 14.30 -10.33
CA THR A 75 -6.38 14.17 -9.26
C THR A 75 -6.50 12.71 -8.77
N ILE A 76 -6.64 11.74 -9.68
CA ILE A 76 -6.71 10.32 -9.32
C ILE A 76 -5.39 9.83 -8.72
N TYR A 77 -4.26 10.26 -9.27
CA TYR A 77 -2.96 9.86 -8.75
C TYR A 77 -2.72 10.41 -7.33
N GLN A 78 -3.17 11.62 -7.06
CA GLN A 78 -3.14 12.22 -5.73
C GLN A 78 -4.00 11.42 -4.73
N THR A 79 -5.19 10.94 -5.13
CA THR A 79 -6.00 10.11 -4.22
C THR A 79 -5.33 8.77 -3.91
N ILE A 80 -4.57 8.19 -4.84
CA ILE A 80 -3.75 6.99 -4.59
C ILE A 80 -2.64 7.29 -3.57
N ILE A 81 -1.93 8.41 -3.72
CA ILE A 81 -0.88 8.83 -2.76
C ILE A 81 -1.46 9.04 -1.36
N ILE A 82 -2.65 9.63 -1.26
CA ILE A 82 -3.32 9.82 0.04
C ILE A 82 -3.79 8.48 0.61
N ALA A 83 -4.35 7.60 -0.21
CA ALA A 83 -4.74 6.25 0.20
C ALA A 83 -3.54 5.45 0.74
N TYR A 84 -2.37 5.60 0.13
CA TYR A 84 -1.12 5.03 0.65
C TYR A 84 -0.77 5.52 2.05
N ASN A 85 -0.95 6.81 2.36
CA ASN A 85 -0.76 7.31 3.73
C ASN A 85 -1.75 6.67 4.71
N TYR A 86 -3.00 6.45 4.31
CA TYR A 86 -3.96 5.74 5.15
C TYR A 86 -3.56 4.27 5.38
N HIS A 87 -3.02 3.60 4.37
CA HIS A 87 -2.46 2.25 4.52
C HIS A 87 -1.36 2.20 5.59
N ILE A 88 -0.43 3.15 5.58
CA ILE A 88 0.62 3.24 6.63
C ILE A 88 0.00 3.45 8.02
N VAL A 89 -1.05 4.27 8.13
CA VAL A 89 -1.78 4.43 9.39
C VAL A 89 -2.38 3.11 9.87
N ILE A 90 -2.85 2.24 8.96
CA ILE A 90 -3.29 0.89 9.29
C ILE A 90 -2.13 0.07 9.89
N HIS A 91 -0.91 0.12 9.34
CA HIS A 91 0.26 -0.55 9.95
C HIS A 91 0.55 -0.05 11.37
N VAL A 92 0.44 1.27 11.61
CA VAL A 92 0.61 1.84 12.95
C VAL A 92 -0.42 1.25 13.92
N PHE A 93 -1.70 1.23 13.54
CA PHE A 93 -2.75 0.62 14.36
C PHE A 93 -2.54 -0.88 14.57
N GLN A 94 -2.14 -1.62 13.54
CA GLN A 94 -1.83 -3.04 13.64
C GLN A 94 -0.67 -3.29 14.62
N SER A 95 0.39 -2.48 14.57
CA SER A 95 1.53 -2.60 15.47
C SER A 95 1.15 -2.33 16.93
N ILE A 96 0.34 -1.29 17.19
CA ILE A 96 -0.18 -1.00 18.53
C ILE A 96 -1.07 -2.14 19.04
N TYR A 97 -1.98 -2.63 18.19
CA TYR A 97 -2.92 -3.71 18.55
C TYR A 97 -2.20 -5.02 18.86
N LEU A 98 -1.19 -5.38 18.05
CA LEU A 98 -0.41 -6.60 18.22
C LEU A 98 0.72 -6.46 19.25
N LYS A 99 1.01 -5.23 19.70
CA LYS A 99 2.16 -4.88 20.56
C LYS A 99 3.48 -5.42 20.02
N ARG A 100 3.61 -5.47 18.69
CA ARG A 100 4.75 -6.03 17.96
C ARG A 100 5.05 -5.18 16.74
N TYR A 101 6.28 -5.27 16.26
CA TYR A 101 6.66 -4.66 15.00
C TYR A 101 5.95 -5.35 13.83
N VAL A 102 5.32 -4.59 12.94
CA VAL A 102 4.66 -5.11 11.74
C VAL A 102 5.55 -4.77 10.54
N PRO A 103 5.81 -5.73 9.62
CA PRO A 103 6.49 -5.45 8.36
C PRO A 103 5.86 -4.25 7.62
N GLY A 104 6.69 -3.36 7.10
CA GLY A 104 6.26 -2.13 6.41
C GLY A 104 6.06 -0.93 7.35
N LEU A 105 6.23 -1.08 8.67
CA LEU A 105 5.97 0.01 9.60
C LEU A 105 7.02 1.13 9.53
N LEU A 106 8.31 0.82 9.61
CA LEU A 106 9.35 1.83 9.72
C LEU A 106 9.52 2.58 8.41
N SER A 107 9.75 1.84 7.32
CA SER A 107 9.83 2.40 5.97
C SER A 107 8.55 3.13 5.63
N GLY A 108 7.38 2.56 5.92
CA GLY A 108 6.07 3.20 5.73
C GLY A 108 5.92 4.52 6.47
N ILE A 109 6.34 4.64 7.73
CA ILE A 109 6.32 5.93 8.44
C ILE A 109 7.21 6.96 7.74
N VAL A 110 8.43 6.56 7.33
CA VAL A 110 9.37 7.47 6.67
C VAL A 110 8.81 7.95 5.32
N THR A 111 8.42 7.02 4.46
CA THR A 111 7.87 7.31 3.13
C THR A 111 6.53 8.04 3.24
N GLY A 112 5.69 7.68 4.20
CA GLY A 112 4.40 8.32 4.50
C GLY A 112 4.53 9.76 4.92
N VAL A 113 5.47 10.06 5.84
CA VAL A 113 5.74 11.44 6.25
C VAL A 113 6.24 12.26 5.07
N CYS A 114 7.17 11.72 4.26
CA CYS A 114 7.63 12.39 3.04
C CYS A 114 6.47 12.68 2.06
N CYS A 115 5.63 11.68 1.79
CA CYS A 115 4.45 11.81 0.93
C CYS A 115 3.46 12.84 1.47
N SER A 116 3.20 12.82 2.78
CA SER A 116 2.26 13.71 3.45
C SER A 116 2.70 15.18 3.37
N ILE A 117 3.99 15.46 3.56
CA ILE A 117 4.53 16.82 3.46
C ILE A 117 4.37 17.34 2.02
N TRP A 118 4.74 16.53 1.03
CA TRP A 118 4.70 16.97 -0.37
C TRP A 118 3.27 17.04 -0.92
N ILE A 119 2.39 16.09 -0.60
CA ILE A 119 1.01 16.12 -1.06
C ILE A 119 0.25 17.31 -0.45
N HIS A 120 0.51 17.66 0.82
CA HIS A 120 -0.12 18.81 1.47
C HIS A 120 0.17 20.12 0.73
N GLN A 121 1.38 20.28 0.19
CA GLN A 121 1.77 21.46 -0.59
C GLN A 121 1.12 21.52 -1.98
N LEU A 122 0.62 20.39 -2.50
CA LEU A 122 0.05 20.27 -3.85
C LEU A 122 -1.49 20.29 -3.85
N LEU A 123 -2.13 20.12 -2.68
CA LEU A 123 -3.58 20.04 -2.56
C LEU A 123 -4.23 21.42 -2.72
N GLN A 124 -4.92 21.62 -3.84
CA GLN A 124 -5.75 22.80 -4.09
C GLN A 124 -7.10 22.70 -3.34
N ASN A 125 -7.73 21.52 -3.37
CA ASN A 125 -9.02 21.24 -2.70
C ASN A 125 -8.88 20.03 -1.76
N PRO A 126 -8.30 20.21 -0.56
CA PRO A 126 -7.88 19.11 0.30
C PRO A 126 -9.04 18.21 0.74
N PHE A 127 -10.17 18.79 1.18
CA PHE A 127 -11.27 18.01 1.76
C PHE A 127 -11.88 16.97 0.82
N GLN A 128 -12.15 17.35 -0.43
CA GLN A 128 -12.75 16.44 -1.42
C GLN A 128 -11.78 15.31 -1.80
N LEU A 129 -10.49 15.62 -1.90
CA LEU A 129 -9.44 14.65 -2.23
C LEU A 129 -9.23 13.64 -1.10
N TYR A 130 -9.22 14.10 0.15
CA TYR A 130 -9.18 13.18 1.30
C TYR A 130 -10.41 12.25 1.31
N PHE A 131 -11.61 12.77 1.07
CA PHE A 131 -12.81 11.91 1.06
C PHE A 131 -12.79 10.88 -0.09
N SER A 132 -12.46 11.31 -1.31
CA SER A 132 -12.35 10.41 -2.48
C SER A 132 -11.20 9.40 -2.35
N SER A 133 -10.14 9.74 -1.61
CA SER A 133 -9.06 8.79 -1.31
C SER A 133 -9.49 7.65 -0.38
N ILE A 134 -10.51 7.84 0.46
CA ILE A 134 -11.10 6.73 1.24
C ILE A 134 -11.73 5.69 0.30
N LEU A 135 -12.46 6.15 -0.73
CA LEU A 135 -13.01 5.25 -1.75
C LEU A 135 -11.87 4.55 -2.51
N THR A 136 -10.81 5.28 -2.84
CA THR A 136 -9.62 4.71 -3.51
C THR A 136 -8.97 3.62 -2.65
N LEU A 137 -8.80 3.85 -1.35
CA LEU A 137 -8.28 2.87 -0.41
C LEU A 137 -9.17 1.61 -0.37
N LEU A 138 -10.49 1.77 -0.30
CA LEU A 138 -11.41 0.64 -0.30
C LEU A 138 -11.31 -0.20 -1.58
N ILE A 139 -11.12 0.44 -2.73
CA ILE A 139 -10.90 -0.25 -4.02
C ILE A 139 -9.58 -1.04 -3.99
N ILE A 140 -8.50 -0.44 -3.49
CA ILE A 140 -7.20 -1.12 -3.36
C ILE A 140 -7.31 -2.34 -2.43
N LEU A 141 -7.93 -2.18 -1.26
CA LEU A 141 -8.15 -3.29 -0.32
C LEU A 141 -9.02 -4.40 -0.91
N LEU A 142 -10.03 -4.05 -1.71
CA LEU A 142 -10.85 -5.02 -2.43
C LEU A 142 -10.03 -5.76 -3.49
N ASN A 143 -9.20 -5.05 -4.25
CA ASN A 143 -8.28 -5.64 -5.22
C ASN A 143 -7.35 -6.66 -4.56
N LEU A 144 -6.72 -6.26 -3.45
CA LEU A 144 -5.85 -7.13 -2.64
C LEU A 144 -6.57 -8.42 -2.22
N ALA A 145 -7.79 -8.29 -1.67
CA ALA A 145 -8.59 -9.44 -1.24
C ALA A 145 -8.96 -10.37 -2.40
N LEU A 146 -9.28 -9.81 -3.57
CA LEU A 146 -9.57 -10.58 -4.78
C LEU A 146 -8.33 -11.30 -5.31
N CYS A 147 -7.16 -10.64 -5.34
CA CYS A 147 -5.90 -11.25 -5.77
C CYS A 147 -5.52 -12.42 -4.87
N PHE A 148 -5.59 -12.28 -3.54
CA PHE A 148 -5.37 -13.40 -2.61
C PHE A 148 -6.34 -14.56 -2.86
N LYS A 149 -7.63 -14.27 -3.08
CA LYS A 149 -8.64 -15.30 -3.35
C LYS A 149 -8.36 -16.04 -4.66
N LEU A 150 -8.06 -15.33 -5.74
CA LEU A 150 -7.76 -15.91 -7.05
C LEU A 150 -6.49 -16.76 -7.01
N LEU A 151 -5.41 -16.21 -6.45
CA LEU A 151 -4.15 -16.94 -6.32
C LEU A 151 -4.29 -18.18 -5.44
N ASN A 152 -5.18 -18.18 -4.44
CA ASN A 152 -5.44 -19.38 -3.65
C ASN A 152 -6.23 -20.46 -4.41
N VAL A 153 -7.05 -20.08 -5.38
CA VAL A 153 -7.76 -21.03 -6.25
C VAL A 153 -6.80 -21.64 -7.27
N PHE A 154 -5.96 -20.83 -7.92
CA PHE A 154 -5.05 -21.28 -8.98
C PHE A 154 -3.78 -21.95 -8.47
N TYR A 155 -3.25 -21.49 -7.33
CA TYR A 155 -2.04 -22.03 -6.71
C TYR A 155 -2.39 -22.60 -5.33
N LYS A 156 -3.06 -23.76 -5.34
CA LYS A 156 -3.06 -24.69 -4.20
C LYS A 156 -1.75 -25.47 -4.25
N LYS A 157 -0.78 -25.05 -3.45
CA LYS A 157 0.40 -25.85 -3.15
C LYS A 157 0.38 -26.20 -1.67
#